data_AF-A0A7Y5PAI2-F1
#
_entry.id   AF-A0A7Y5PAI2-F1
#
_cell.length_a   1.000
_cell.length_b   1.000
_cell.length_c   1.000
_cell.angle_alpha   90.00
_cell.angle_beta   90.00
_cell.angle_gamma   90.00
#
_symmetry.space_group_name_H-M   'P 1'
#
loop_
_entity.id
_entity.type
_entity.pdbx_description
1 polymer ?
#
loop_
_entity_poly.entity_id
_entity_poly.type
_entity_poly.pdbx_seq_one_letter_code
_entity_poly.pdbx_strand_id
1 'polypeptide(L)'
;SFTRVHEALAGEAETVAGIIHDLALAVESLLMRHGKAVIEQQFLQLRLANAAIDIYLAVATLSRTTWEIERAGSAEAASPELDCARVFIPAAMRRARRSIRALRANQDARLKKIAERALEETDLAPTTPTDR
;
A
#
# COMPACT_ATOMS: atom_id res chain seq x y z
N SER A 1 3.01 3.29 18.66
CA SER A 1 3.91 2.14 18.88
C SER A 1 3.08 0.90 19.13
N PHE A 2 3.47 -0.25 18.60
CA PHE A 2 2.79 -1.53 18.86
C PHE A 2 3.28 -2.12 20.18
N THR A 3 2.38 -2.29 21.15
CA THR A 3 2.72 -2.76 22.51
C THR A 3 2.45 -4.25 22.75
N ARG A 4 1.79 -4.93 21.80
CA ARG A 4 1.38 -6.33 21.89
C ARG A 4 2.06 -7.24 20.86
N VAL A 5 3.07 -6.73 20.16
CA VAL A 5 3.82 -7.52 19.16
C VAL A 5 5.02 -8.14 19.84
N HIS A 6 5.30 -9.41 19.56
CA HIS A 6 6.47 -10.11 20.09
C HIS A 6 7.77 -9.40 19.70
N GLU A 7 8.76 -9.36 20.60
CA GLU A 7 10.02 -8.63 20.39
C GLU A 7 10.80 -9.08 19.14
N ALA A 8 10.67 -10.35 18.76
CA ALA A 8 11.28 -10.93 17.55
C ALA A 8 10.80 -10.28 16.23
N LEU A 9 9.70 -9.50 16.27
CA LEU A 9 9.11 -8.76 15.16
C LEU A 9 9.19 -7.24 15.35
N ALA A 10 10.02 -6.74 16.27
CA ALA A 10 10.08 -5.32 16.61
C ALA A 10 10.41 -4.43 15.40
N GLY A 11 11.33 -4.85 14.53
CA GLY A 11 11.72 -4.09 13.34
C GLY A 11 10.60 -4.00 12.30
N GLU A 12 9.87 -5.09 12.09
CA GLU A 12 8.68 -5.12 11.24
C GLU A 12 7.58 -4.22 11.81
N ALA A 13 7.35 -4.29 13.13
CA ALA A 13 6.36 -3.46 13.81
C ALA A 13 6.66 -1.96 13.70
N GLU A 14 7.93 -1.57 13.85
CA GLU A 14 8.39 -0.19 13.66
C GLU A 14 8.16 0.26 12.22
N THR A 15 8.51 -0.57 11.24
CA THR A 15 8.30 -0.26 9.81
C THR A 15 6.81 -0.04 9.52
N VAL A 16 5.94 -0.91 10.03
CA VAL A 16 4.48 -0.79 9.86
C VAL A 16 3.97 0.49 10.53
N ALA A 17 4.44 0.82 11.73
CA ALA A 17 4.05 2.05 12.43
C ALA A 17 4.45 3.30 11.65
N GLY A 18 5.64 3.32 11.06
CA GLY A 18 6.09 4.43 10.20
C GLY A 18 5.19 4.61 8.97
N ILE A 19 4.83 3.52 8.30
CA ILE A 19 3.93 3.58 7.13
C ILE A 19 2.51 4.00 7.51
N ILE A 20 2.00 3.59 8.68
CA ILE A 20 0.71 4.08 9.21
C ILE A 20 0.75 5.61 9.37
N HIS A 21 1.84 6.14 9.93
CA HIS A 21 2.01 7.57 10.08
C HIS A 21 2.06 8.29 8.72
N ASP A 22 2.83 7.77 7.77
CA ASP A 22 2.90 8.31 6.40
C ASP A 22 1.51 8.34 5.73
N LEU A 23 0.71 7.28 5.91
CA LEU A 23 -0.65 7.23 5.38
C LEU A 23 -1.56 8.28 6.04
N ALA A 24 -1.47 8.46 7.36
CA ALA A 24 -2.27 9.44 8.09
C ALA A 24 -2.00 10.87 7.57
N LEU A 25 -0.72 11.24 7.42
CA LEU A 25 -0.33 12.53 6.85
C LEU A 25 -0.81 12.71 5.41
N ALA A 26 -0.79 11.64 4.61
CA ALA A 26 -1.28 11.68 3.23
C ALA A 26 -2.80 11.87 3.16
N VAL A 27 -3.56 11.19 4.01
CA VAL A 27 -5.02 11.36 4.13
C VAL A 27 -5.36 12.79 4.54
N GLU A 28 -4.71 13.32 5.59
CA GLU A 28 -4.91 14.69 6.05
C GLU A 28 -4.63 15.70 4.93
N SER A 29 -3.50 15.56 4.23
CA SER A 29 -3.12 16.44 3.13
C SER A 29 -4.16 16.44 1.99
N LEU A 30 -4.75 15.28 1.68
CA LEU A 30 -5.78 15.18 0.64
C LEU A 30 -7.12 15.78 1.09
N LEU A 31 -7.51 15.56 2.34
CA LEU A 31 -8.71 16.17 2.91
C LEU A 31 -8.60 17.69 2.96
N MET A 32 -7.44 18.23 3.33
CA MET A 32 -7.21 19.68 3.30
C MET A 32 -7.30 20.24 1.88
N ARG A 33 -6.79 19.52 0.87
CA ARG A 33 -6.75 19.99 -0.52
C ARG A 33 -8.10 19.89 -1.22
N HIS A 34 -8.86 18.82 -1.00
CA HIS A 34 -10.05 18.50 -1.77
C HIS A 34 -11.35 18.59 -0.97
N GLY A 35 -11.28 18.60 0.36
CA GLY A 35 -12.45 18.56 1.23
C GLY A 35 -13.38 17.40 0.87
N LYS A 36 -14.69 17.68 0.78
CA LYS A 36 -15.69 16.68 0.39
C LYS A 36 -15.51 16.17 -1.04
N ALA A 37 -14.90 16.95 -1.93
CA ALA A 37 -14.67 16.55 -3.33
C ALA A 37 -13.57 15.47 -3.48
N VAL A 38 -12.94 15.04 -2.38
CA VAL A 38 -12.03 13.89 -2.38
C VAL A 38 -12.70 12.61 -2.91
N ILE A 39 -14.03 12.51 -2.77
CA ILE A 39 -14.84 11.40 -3.30
C ILE A 39 -14.79 11.26 -4.82
N GLU A 40 -14.44 12.33 -5.54
CA GLU A 40 -14.27 12.32 -7.00
C GLU A 40 -12.82 12.02 -7.43
N GLN A 41 -11.87 12.01 -6.48
CA GLN A 41 -10.46 11.76 -6.75
C GLN A 41 -10.15 10.26 -6.79
N GLN A 42 -10.79 9.53 -7.70
CA GLN A 42 -10.77 8.06 -7.74
C GLN A 42 -9.37 7.45 -7.84
N PHE A 43 -8.46 8.05 -8.63
CA PHE A 43 -7.07 7.58 -8.71
C PHE A 43 -6.32 7.71 -7.38
N LEU A 44 -6.61 8.76 -6.59
CA LEU A 44 -6.00 8.97 -5.29
C LEU A 44 -6.62 8.01 -4.26
N GLN A 45 -7.94 7.84 -4.29
CA GLN A 45 -8.64 6.87 -3.44
C GLN A 45 -8.15 5.44 -3.66
N LEU A 46 -7.94 5.02 -4.91
CA LEU A 46 -7.38 3.70 -5.21
C LEU A 46 -6.01 3.50 -4.54
N ARG A 47 -5.15 4.51 -4.57
CA ARG A 47 -3.82 4.44 -3.93
C ARG A 47 -3.91 4.43 -2.40
N LEU A 48 -4.81 5.23 -1.82
CA LEU A 48 -5.09 5.18 -0.38
C LEU A 48 -5.59 3.80 0.04
N ALA A 49 -6.54 3.23 -0.71
CA ALA A 49 -7.08 1.90 -0.45
C ALA A 49 -5.99 0.83 -0.52
N ASN A 50 -5.16 0.84 -1.57
CA ASN A 50 -4.05 -0.11 -1.70
C ASN A 50 -3.07 -0.01 -0.53
N ALA A 51 -2.71 1.21 -0.10
CA ALA A 51 -1.84 1.39 1.06
C ALA A 51 -2.50 0.88 2.36
N ALA A 52 -3.78 1.18 2.57
CA ALA A 52 -4.53 0.74 3.74
C ALA A 52 -4.66 -0.79 3.81
N ILE A 53 -4.90 -1.46 2.67
CA ILE A 53 -4.96 -2.92 2.57
C ILE A 53 -3.61 -3.55 2.95
N ASP A 54 -2.51 -3.07 2.37
CA ASP A 54 -1.17 -3.59 2.69
C ASP A 54 -0.82 -3.39 4.17
N ILE A 55 -1.19 -2.25 4.77
CA ILE A 55 -1.01 -1.98 6.20
C ILE A 55 -1.84 -2.96 7.03
N TYR A 56 -3.13 -3.11 6.72
CA TYR A 56 -4.02 -4.00 7.47
C TYR A 56 -3.51 -5.43 7.45
N LEU A 57 -3.12 -5.93 6.28
CA LEU A 57 -2.54 -7.27 6.15
C LEU A 57 -1.25 -7.42 6.94
N ALA A 58 -0.36 -6.42 6.92
CA ALA A 58 0.87 -6.46 7.72
C ALA A 58 0.59 -6.50 9.22
N VAL A 59 -0.37 -5.72 9.73
CA VAL A 59 -0.79 -5.74 11.14
C VAL A 59 -1.41 -7.09 11.50
N ALA A 60 -2.24 -7.66 10.62
CA ALA A 60 -2.81 -8.99 10.83
C ALA A 60 -1.72 -10.07 10.88
N THR A 61 -0.70 -9.99 10.01
CA THR A 61 0.47 -10.89 10.05
C THR A 61 1.25 -10.72 11.35
N LEU A 62 1.54 -9.48 11.79
CA LEU A 62 2.21 -9.23 13.08
C LEU A 62 1.45 -9.88 14.25
N SER A 63 0.13 -9.69 14.30
CA SER A 63 -0.71 -10.25 15.36
C SER A 63 -0.73 -11.77 15.31
N ARG A 64 -0.86 -12.36 14.12
CA ARG A 64 -0.89 -13.82 13.96
C ARG A 64 0.45 -14.43 14.33
N THR A 65 1.55 -13.94 13.80
CA THR A 65 2.88 -14.50 14.08
C THR A 65 3.26 -14.30 15.55
N THR A 66 2.87 -13.20 16.18
CA THR A 66 3.02 -13.03 17.64
C THR A 66 2.31 -14.15 18.40
N TRP A 67 1.04 -14.43 18.06
CA TRP A 67 0.29 -15.51 18.68
C TRP A 67 0.90 -16.91 18.42
N GLU A 68 1.41 -17.16 17.22
CA GLU A 68 2.08 -18.44 16.90
C GLU A 68 3.36 -18.62 17.73
N ILE A 69 4.14 -17.56 17.94
CA ILE A 69 5.33 -17.58 18.81
C ILE A 69 4.94 -17.89 20.26
N GLU A 70 3.94 -17.19 20.79
CA GLU A 70 3.43 -17.42 22.15
C GLU A 70 2.92 -18.85 22.33
N ARG A 71 2.19 -19.37 21.33
CA ARG A 71 1.68 -20.75 21.32
C ARG A 71 2.79 -21.80 21.25
N ALA A 72 3.83 -21.54 20.46
CA ALA A 72 4.97 -22.44 20.29
C ALA A 72 5.96 -22.38 21.47
N GLY A 73 5.90 -21.31 22.27
CA GLY A 73 6.71 -21.10 23.47
C GLY A 73 8.07 -20.44 23.22
N SER A 74 8.50 -20.30 21.97
CA SER A 74 9.69 -19.52 21.60
C SER A 74 9.66 -19.10 20.12
N ALA A 75 10.47 -18.11 19.75
CA ALA A 75 10.58 -17.65 18.37
C ALA A 75 11.21 -18.71 17.44
N GLU A 76 12.15 -19.50 17.96
CA GLU A 76 12.80 -20.59 17.22
C GLU A 76 11.80 -21.70 16.89
N ALA A 77 10.89 -22.01 17.83
CA ALA A 77 9.85 -23.01 17.65
C ALA A 77 8.78 -22.60 16.61
N ALA A 78 8.59 -21.30 16.38
CA ALA A 78 7.71 -20.72 15.34
C ALA A 78 8.50 -20.13 14.16
N SER A 79 9.70 -20.66 13.88
CA SER A 79 10.58 -20.13 12.82
C SER A 79 9.94 -20.08 11.42
N PRO A 80 9.13 -21.07 10.96
CA PRO A 80 8.48 -20.99 9.65
C PRO A 80 7.49 -19.81 9.54
N GLU A 81 6.69 -19.57 10.57
CA GLU A 81 5.75 -18.45 10.62
C GLU A 81 6.46 -17.10 10.70
N LEU A 82 7.59 -17.06 11.41
CA LEU A 82 8.44 -15.88 11.51
C LEU A 82 9.08 -15.54 10.16
N ASP A 83 9.57 -16.53 9.42
CA ASP A 83 10.12 -16.34 8.07
C ASP A 83 9.08 -15.83 7.09
N CYS A 84 7.86 -16.36 7.15
CA CYS A 84 6.74 -15.86 6.36
C CYS A 84 6.47 -14.37 6.65
N ALA A 85 6.44 -13.98 7.92
CA ALA A 85 6.23 -12.58 8.32
C ALA A 85 7.37 -11.66 7.84
N ARG A 86 8.63 -12.11 7.99
CA ARG A 86 9.84 -11.39 7.57
C ARG A 86 9.94 -11.19 6.07
N VAL A 87 9.34 -12.06 5.27
CA VAL A 87 9.23 -11.87 3.81
C VAL A 87 8.05 -10.98 3.45
N PHE A 88 6.88 -11.25 4.03
CA PHE A 88 5.63 -10.60 3.65
C PHE A 88 5.58 -9.13 4.06
N ILE A 89 5.88 -8.81 5.32
CA ILE A 89 5.69 -7.46 5.86
C ILE A 89 6.56 -6.44 5.11
N PRO A 90 7.87 -6.66 4.88
CA PRO A 90 8.66 -5.72 4.09
C PRO A 90 8.16 -5.57 2.66
N ALA A 91 7.65 -6.64 2.04
CA ALA A 91 7.08 -6.57 0.69
C ALA A 91 5.80 -5.72 0.66
N ALA A 92 4.89 -5.90 1.62
CA ALA A 92 3.69 -5.10 1.79
C ALA A 92 4.03 -3.63 2.06
N MET A 93 4.98 -3.34 2.96
CA MET A 93 5.40 -1.97 3.28
C MET A 93 6.05 -1.27 2.08
N ARG A 94 6.79 -1.99 1.23
CA ARG A 94 7.29 -1.44 -0.05
C ARG A 94 6.15 -1.05 -0.98
N ARG A 95 5.09 -1.86 -1.09
CA ARG A 95 3.91 -1.54 -1.91
C ARG A 95 3.15 -0.35 -1.35
N ALA A 96 2.82 -0.35 -0.05
CA ALA A 96 2.15 0.75 0.63
C ALA A 96 2.91 2.08 0.46
N ARG A 97 4.23 2.08 0.67
CA ARG A 97 5.07 3.27 0.49
C ARG A 97 5.06 3.79 -0.95
N ARG A 98 5.04 2.90 -1.95
CA ARG A 98 4.90 3.30 -3.36
C ARG A 98 3.54 3.94 -3.62
N SER A 99 2.46 3.35 -3.11
CA SER A 99 1.11 3.91 -3.23
C SER A 99 1.01 5.30 -2.61
N ILE A 100 1.55 5.49 -1.39
CA ILE A 100 1.58 6.78 -0.70
C ILE A 100 2.38 7.82 -1.48
N ARG A 101 3.58 7.49 -1.97
CA ARG A 101 4.38 8.41 -2.79
C ARG A 101 3.66 8.82 -4.08
N ALA A 102 2.96 7.87 -4.70
CA ALA A 102 2.20 8.11 -5.91
C ALA A 102 0.98 9.02 -5.71
N LEU A 103 0.58 9.33 -4.47
CA LEU A 103 -0.42 10.38 -4.21
C LEU A 103 0.09 11.79 -4.58
N ARG A 104 1.42 12.00 -4.56
CA ARG A 104 2.06 13.26 -4.93
C ARG A 104 2.68 13.23 -6.32
N ALA A 105 3.27 12.10 -6.71
CA ALA A 105 3.97 11.93 -7.99
C ALA A 105 3.32 10.81 -8.81
N ASN A 106 2.43 11.18 -9.73
CA ASN A 106 1.71 10.25 -10.60
C ASN A 106 1.55 10.81 -12.03
N GLN A 107 0.91 10.01 -12.90
CA GLN A 107 0.62 10.36 -14.29
C GLN A 107 -0.90 10.43 -14.54
N ASP A 108 -1.70 10.71 -13.52
CA ASP A 108 -3.17 10.61 -13.60
C ASP A 108 -3.74 11.51 -14.69
N ALA A 109 -3.20 12.73 -14.81
CA ALA A 109 -3.60 13.66 -15.86
C ALA A 109 -3.30 13.12 -17.27
N ARG A 110 -2.18 12.41 -17.47
CA ARG A 110 -1.86 11.80 -18.77
C ARG A 110 -2.75 10.59 -19.04
N LEU A 111 -2.99 9.77 -18.02
CA LEU A 111 -3.87 8.60 -18.13
C LEU A 111 -5.30 9.02 -18.50
N LYS A 112 -5.81 10.07 -17.85
CA LYS A 112 -7.12 10.66 -18.18
C LYS A 112 -7.18 11.14 -19.63
N LYS A 113 -6.16 11.88 -20.11
CA LYS A 113 -6.07 12.32 -21.51
C LYS A 113 -6.00 11.17 -22.53
N ILE A 114 -5.36 10.06 -22.17
CA ILE A 114 -5.35 8.87 -23.04
C ILE A 114 -6.75 8.28 -23.13
N ALA A 115 -7.44 8.13 -21.99
CA ALA A 115 -8.80 7.61 -21.95
C ALA A 115 -9.80 8.50 -22.70
N GLU A 116 -9.70 9.83 -22.56
CA GLU A 116 -10.51 10.80 -23.31
C GLU A 116 -10.32 10.64 -24.82
N ARG A 117 -9.07 10.57 -25.30
CA ARG A 117 -8.79 10.34 -26.73
C ARG A 117 -9.34 9.00 -27.22
N ALA A 118 -9.23 7.94 -26.42
CA ALA A 118 -9.75 6.62 -26.77
C ALA A 118 -11.29 6.57 -26.88
N LEU A 119 -11.98 7.45 -26.16
CA LEU A 119 -13.44 7.58 -26.23
C LEU A 119 -13.86 8.39 -27.47
N GLU A 120 -13.07 9.39 -27.86
CA GLU A 120 -13.34 10.28 -28.99
C GLU A 120 -12.93 9.64 -30.33
N GLU A 121 -11.74 9.05 -30.38
CA GLU A 121 -11.17 8.36 -31.52
C GLU A 121 -11.30 6.85 -31.25
N THR A 122 -12.08 6.13 -32.07
CA THR A 122 -12.24 4.66 -31.94
C THR A 122 -10.93 3.88 -32.20
N ASP A 123 -9.81 4.58 -32.41
CA ASP A 123 -8.50 4.02 -32.66
C ASP A 123 -7.47 4.55 -31.64
N LEU A 124 -6.76 3.60 -31.03
CA LEU A 124 -5.99 3.79 -29.79
C LEU A 124 -4.48 3.71 -30.02
N ALA A 125 -4.06 3.29 -31.21
CA ALA A 125 -2.66 3.10 -31.55
C ALA A 125 -2.26 4.04 -32.69
N PRO A 126 -1.03 4.60 -32.67
CA PRO A 126 -0.48 5.14 -33.90
C PRO A 126 -0.51 4.04 -34.96
N THR A 127 -0.88 4.38 -36.20
CA THR A 127 -0.83 3.45 -37.35
C THR A 127 0.41 2.57 -37.25
N THR A 128 0.20 1.26 -37.18
CA THR A 128 1.33 0.35 -37.13
C THR A 128 2.09 0.46 -38.44
N PRO A 129 3.40 0.18 -38.46
CA PRO A 129 4.18 0.20 -39.70
C PRO A 129 3.61 -0.71 -40.81
N THR A 130 2.75 -1.66 -40.43
CA THR A 130 2.04 -2.60 -41.31
C THR A 130 0.70 -2.08 -41.85
N ASP A 131 0.19 -0.95 -41.35
CA ASP A 131 -1.03 -0.31 -41.84
C ASP A 131 -0.77 0.66 -43.02
N ARG A 132 0.46 0.69 -43.55
CA ARG A 132 0.90 1.52 -44.69
C ARG A 132 1.13 0.72 -45.96
#